data_AF-A0A7S0ANT3-F1
#
_entry.id   AF-A0A7S0ANT3-F1
#
_cell.length_a   1.000
_cell.length_b   1.000
_cell.length_c   1.000
_cell.angle_alpha   90.00
_cell.angle_beta   90.00
_cell.angle_gamma   90.00
#
_symmetry.space_group_name_H-M   'P 1'
#
loop_
_entity.id
_entity.type
_entity.pdbx_description
1 polymer ?
#
loop_
_entity_poly.entity_id
_entity_poly.type
_entity_poly.pdbx_seq_one_letter_code
_entity_poly.pdbx_strand_id
1 'polypeptide(L)'
;ARMGAVESAAFSLVLNAMLVVFLFGMSVGEASGIYMANFLGAGNPASARLFSNVGLGASLFSCIGFGLVLLAFGRPLTLLVSHDPAVRHEILGLGEQMLLTIVLVGVFIPLTVLLSKQGRAGFVGLVIPLFCWGVGFPVSFLLSRRRGLPGIVD
;
A
#
# COMPACT_ATOMS: atom_id res chain seq x y z
N ALA A 1 7.87 20.82 2.20
CA ALA A 1 9.33 20.91 2.46
C ALA A 1 10.04 20.86 1.11
N ARG A 2 11.12 21.62 0.88
CA ARG A 2 11.94 21.42 -0.33
C ARG A 2 12.83 20.20 -0.06
N MET A 3 12.52 19.08 -0.69
CA MET A 3 13.36 17.89 -0.64
C MET A 3 14.60 18.11 -1.52
N GLY A 4 15.75 17.61 -1.08
CA GLY A 4 16.97 17.59 -1.88
C GLY A 4 16.81 16.70 -3.12
N ALA A 5 17.74 16.81 -4.07
CA ALA A 5 17.73 15.97 -5.28
C ALA A 5 17.80 14.47 -4.95
N VAL A 6 18.62 14.10 -3.96
CA VAL A 6 18.77 12.72 -3.47
C VAL A 6 17.48 12.20 -2.85
N GLU A 7 16.88 12.96 -1.92
CA GLU A 7 15.62 12.59 -1.26
C GLU A 7 14.47 12.43 -2.27
N SER A 8 14.39 13.34 -3.26
CA SER A 8 13.36 13.30 -4.30
C SER A 8 13.52 12.07 -5.21
N ALA A 9 14.75 11.69 -5.55
CA ALA A 9 15.04 10.48 -6.31
C ALA A 9 14.69 9.22 -5.52
N ALA A 10 15.09 9.16 -4.24
CA ALA A 10 14.76 8.05 -3.34
C ALA A 10 13.24 7.91 -3.18
N PHE A 11 12.54 9.01 -2.91
CA PHE A 11 11.08 9.07 -2.82
C PHE A 11 10.40 8.53 -4.08
N SER A 12 10.86 8.94 -5.26
CA SER A 12 10.27 8.48 -6.53
C SER A 12 10.42 6.96 -6.72
N LEU A 13 11.57 6.40 -6.33
CA LEU A 13 11.80 4.95 -6.40
C LEU A 13 10.91 4.18 -5.40
N VAL A 14 10.77 4.70 -4.18
CA VAL A 14 9.86 4.13 -3.17
C VAL A 14 8.41 4.19 -3.66
N LEU A 15 7.99 5.31 -4.24
CA LEU A 15 6.65 5.49 -4.77
C LEU A 15 6.34 4.50 -5.91
N ASN A 16 7.32 4.23 -6.80
CA ASN A 16 7.17 3.20 -7.83
C ASN A 16 6.98 1.81 -7.23
N ALA A 17 7.70 1.46 -6.17
CA ALA A 17 7.50 0.20 -5.47
C ALA A 17 6.09 0.12 -4.83
N MET A 18 5.61 1.23 -4.24
CA MET A 18 4.25 1.31 -3.69
C MET A 18 3.17 1.20 -4.78
N LEU A 19 3.40 1.75 -5.97
CA LEU A 19 2.45 1.63 -7.09
C LEU A 19 2.24 0.17 -7.51
N VAL A 20 3.30 -0.65 -7.50
CA VAL A 20 3.18 -2.09 -7.79
C VAL A 20 2.27 -2.77 -6.75
N VAL A 21 2.46 -2.46 -5.47
CA VAL A 21 1.66 -3.02 -4.38
C VAL A 21 0.21 -2.55 -4.46
N PHE A 22 -0.01 -1.28 -4.79
CA PHE A 22 -1.34 -0.72 -5.04
C PHE A 22 -2.06 -1.47 -6.17
N LEU A 23 -1.40 -1.67 -7.32
CA LEU A 23 -1.98 -2.38 -8.46
C LEU A 23 -2.27 -3.85 -8.13
N PHE A 24 -1.39 -4.50 -7.38
CA PHE A 24 -1.60 -5.85 -6.89
C PHE A 24 -2.85 -5.93 -6.00
N GLY A 25 -2.95 -5.04 -5.00
CA GLY A 25 -4.11 -4.95 -4.11
C GLY A 25 -5.42 -4.69 -4.87
N MET A 26 -5.40 -3.77 -5.84
CA MET A 26 -6.54 -3.50 -6.73
C MET A 26 -6.96 -4.76 -7.49
N SER A 27 -6.00 -5.48 -8.08
CA SER A 27 -6.25 -6.69 -8.86
C SER A 27 -6.89 -7.80 -8.01
N VAL A 28 -6.38 -8.01 -6.79
CA VAL A 28 -6.96 -8.98 -5.86
C VAL A 28 -8.37 -8.56 -5.42
N GLY A 29 -8.56 -7.27 -5.14
CA GLY A 29 -9.86 -6.71 -4.78
C GLY A 29 -10.90 -6.87 -5.88
N GLU A 30 -10.54 -6.63 -7.14
CA GLU A 30 -11.43 -6.81 -8.28
C GLU A 30 -11.78 -8.29 -8.49
N ALA A 31 -10.77 -9.16 -8.50
CA ALA A 31 -10.98 -10.60 -8.69
C ALA A 31 -11.88 -11.19 -7.61
N SER A 32 -11.55 -10.98 -6.33
CA SER A 32 -12.37 -11.47 -5.20
C SER A 32 -13.73 -10.78 -5.13
N GLY A 33 -13.81 -9.50 -5.49
CA GLY A 33 -15.03 -8.71 -5.50
C GLY A 33 -16.06 -9.19 -6.50
N ILE A 34 -15.65 -9.65 -7.68
CA ILE A 34 -16.56 -10.24 -8.68
C ILE A 34 -17.23 -11.50 -8.13
N TYR A 35 -16.45 -12.44 -7.58
CA TYR A 35 -16.99 -13.67 -7.00
C TYR A 35 -17.90 -13.37 -5.80
N MET A 36 -17.45 -12.51 -4.89
CA MET A 36 -18.23 -12.10 -3.73
C MET A 36 -19.57 -11.48 -4.15
N ALA A 37 -19.57 -10.53 -5.09
CA ALA A 37 -20.80 -9.86 -5.55
C ALA A 37 -21.78 -10.86 -6.19
N ASN A 38 -21.27 -11.82 -6.96
CA ASN A 38 -22.09 -12.88 -7.57
C ASN A 38 -22.78 -13.74 -6.49
N PHE A 39 -22.02 -14.28 -5.53
CA PHE A 39 -22.60 -15.09 -4.45
C PHE A 39 -23.55 -14.29 -3.56
N LEU A 40 -23.28 -13.00 -3.34
CA LEU A 40 -24.17 -12.13 -2.59
C LEU A 40 -25.50 -11.91 -3.33
N GLY A 41 -25.45 -11.67 -4.64
CA GLY A 41 -26.64 -11.56 -5.48
C GLY A 41 -27.46 -12.85 -5.58
N ALA A 42 -26.81 -14.01 -5.44
CA ALA A 42 -27.44 -15.32 -5.38
C ALA A 42 -28.04 -15.67 -4.00
N GLY A 43 -28.01 -14.75 -3.02
CA GLY A 43 -28.51 -15.01 -1.66
C GLY A 43 -27.62 -15.94 -0.84
N ASN A 44 -26.35 -16.13 -1.22
CA ASN A 44 -25.39 -16.97 -0.51
C ASN A 44 -24.28 -16.12 0.17
N PRO A 45 -24.57 -15.51 1.34
CA PRO A 45 -23.61 -14.66 2.04
C PRO A 45 -22.43 -15.44 2.63
N ALA A 46 -22.58 -16.75 2.88
CA ALA A 46 -21.51 -17.58 3.41
C ALA A 46 -20.37 -17.73 2.39
N SER A 47 -20.71 -18.05 1.14
CA SER A 47 -19.72 -18.12 0.05
C SER A 47 -19.15 -16.74 -0.27
N ALA A 48 -19.96 -15.68 -0.26
CA ALA A 48 -19.47 -14.32 -0.48
C ALA A 48 -18.39 -13.90 0.54
N ARG A 49 -18.60 -14.23 1.82
CA ARG A 49 -17.62 -14.01 2.89
C ARG A 49 -16.35 -14.83 2.70
N LEU A 50 -16.49 -16.10 2.29
CA LEU A 50 -15.33 -16.95 2.04
C LEU A 50 -14.42 -16.35 0.96
N PHE A 51 -14.96 -15.97 -0.20
CA PHE A 51 -14.16 -15.39 -1.28
C PHE A 51 -13.55 -14.04 -0.90
N SER A 52 -14.25 -13.23 -0.11
CA SER A 52 -13.71 -11.98 0.43
C SER A 52 -12.51 -12.25 1.35
N ASN A 53 -12.65 -13.17 2.29
CA ASN A 53 -11.60 -13.50 3.27
C ASN A 53 -10.40 -14.18 2.60
N VAL A 54 -10.63 -15.05 1.62
CA VAL A 54 -9.55 -15.67 0.83
C VAL A 54 -8.78 -14.61 0.04
N GLY A 55 -9.48 -13.67 -0.62
CA GLY A 55 -8.85 -12.57 -1.34
C GLY A 55 -8.00 -11.68 -0.42
N LEU A 56 -8.57 -11.24 0.71
CA LEU A 56 -7.86 -10.42 1.70
C LEU A 56 -6.67 -11.17 2.32
N GLY A 57 -6.85 -12.45 2.68
CA GLY A 57 -5.80 -13.29 3.22
C GLY A 57 -4.66 -13.48 2.22
N ALA A 58 -4.97 -13.81 0.97
CA ALA A 58 -3.98 -13.94 -0.10
C ALA A 58 -3.21 -12.63 -0.29
N SER A 59 -3.90 -11.49 -0.33
CA SER A 59 -3.24 -10.20 -0.48
C SER A 59 -2.32 -9.88 0.70
N LEU A 60 -2.78 -10.11 1.93
CA LEU A 60 -1.99 -9.92 3.15
C LEU A 60 -0.71 -10.77 3.14
N PHE A 61 -0.82 -12.08 2.91
CA PHE A 61 0.35 -12.97 2.92
C PHE A 61 1.32 -12.65 1.77
N SER A 62 0.82 -12.31 0.58
CA SER A 62 1.66 -11.88 -0.53
C SER A 62 2.39 -10.57 -0.24
N CYS A 63 1.73 -9.58 0.38
CA CYS A 63 2.35 -8.30 0.72
C CYS A 63 3.35 -8.42 1.87
N ILE A 64 3.09 -9.28 2.87
CA ILE A 64 4.08 -9.64 3.90
C ILE A 64 5.31 -10.26 3.23
N GLY A 65 5.11 -11.26 2.35
CA GLY A 65 6.20 -11.89 1.62
C GLY A 65 7.01 -10.88 0.79
N PHE A 66 6.33 -10.00 0.06
CA PHE A 66 6.98 -8.96 -0.73
C PHE A 66 7.78 -7.98 0.12
N GLY A 67 7.22 -7.49 1.23
CA GLY A 67 7.92 -6.61 2.15
C GLY A 67 9.13 -7.27 2.82
N LEU A 68 9.02 -8.55 3.20
CA LEU A 68 10.15 -9.31 3.74
C LEU A 68 11.28 -9.50 2.71
N VAL A 69 10.93 -9.74 1.44
CA VAL A 69 11.91 -9.79 0.35
C VAL A 69 12.61 -8.44 0.19
N LEU A 70 11.87 -7.33 0.23
CA LEU A 70 12.47 -6.00 0.16
C LEU A 70 13.40 -5.70 1.34
N LEU A 71 13.08 -6.17 2.55
CA LEU A 71 13.96 -6.02 3.70
C LEU A 71 15.21 -6.88 3.59
N ALA A 72 15.05 -8.18 3.31
CA ALA A 72 16.17 -9.13 3.27
C ALA A 72 17.11 -8.87 2.08
N PHE A 73 16.54 -8.49 0.93
CA PHE A 73 17.26 -8.26 -0.32
C PHE A 73 17.31 -6.79 -0.73
N GLY A 74 17.01 -5.85 0.18
CA GLY A 74 17.01 -4.41 -0.14
C GLY A 74 18.35 -3.92 -0.68
N ARG A 75 19.46 -4.40 -0.10
CA ARG A 75 20.81 -4.03 -0.54
C ARG A 75 21.13 -4.47 -1.98
N PRO A 76 20.96 -5.74 -2.38
CA PRO A 76 21.15 -6.12 -3.78
C PRO A 76 20.12 -5.50 -4.73
N LEU A 77 18.86 -5.33 -4.30
CA LEU A 77 17.83 -4.70 -5.13
C LEU A 77 18.10 -3.22 -5.41
N THR A 78 18.60 -2.48 -4.41
CA THR A 78 18.95 -1.05 -4.58
C THR A 78 20.10 -0.83 -5.56
N LEU A 79 20.98 -1.81 -5.76
CA LEU A 79 22.03 -1.76 -6.80
C LEU A 79 21.45 -1.81 -8.23
N LEU A 80 20.29 -2.43 -8.42
CA LEU A 80 19.64 -2.54 -9.73
C LEU A 80 18.92 -1.25 -10.13
N VAL A 81 18.48 -0.46 -9.15
CA VAL A 81 17.64 0.72 -9.38
C VAL A 81 18.40 2.06 -9.26
N SER A 82 19.56 2.08 -8.60
CA SER A 82 20.39 3.30 -8.50
C SER A 82 21.88 3.00 -8.37
N HIS A 83 22.69 3.83 -9.05
CA HIS A 83 24.16 3.81 -8.95
C HIS A 83 24.69 4.77 -7.88
N ASP A 84 23.87 5.75 -7.47
CA ASP A 84 24.25 6.75 -6.47
C ASP A 84 24.20 6.15 -5.05
N PRO A 85 25.33 6.08 -4.32
CA PRO A 85 25.36 5.54 -2.97
C PRO A 85 24.48 6.32 -1.98
N ALA A 86 24.30 7.64 -2.16
CA ALA A 86 23.46 8.45 -1.27
C ALA A 86 21.97 8.10 -1.42
N VAL A 87 21.49 7.94 -2.66
CA VAL A 87 20.10 7.52 -2.94
C VAL A 87 19.84 6.12 -2.38
N ARG A 88 20.79 5.20 -2.53
CA ARG A 88 20.65 3.84 -1.97
C ARG A 88 20.58 3.86 -0.45
N HIS A 89 21.38 4.70 0.21
CA HIS A 89 21.36 4.83 1.66
C HIS A 89 19.97 5.29 2.16
N GLU A 90 19.39 6.30 1.52
CA GLU A 90 18.04 6.78 1.84
C GLU A 90 16.99 5.67 1.69
N ILE A 91 16.97 4.95 0.56
CA ILE A 91 16.00 3.86 0.33
C ILE A 91 16.12 2.76 1.39
N LEU A 92 17.35 2.36 1.73
CA LEU A 92 17.59 1.33 2.74
C LEU A 92 17.14 1.78 4.14
N GLY A 93 17.29 3.07 4.45
CA GLY A 93 16.83 3.66 5.71
C GLY A 93 15.31 3.61 5.88
N LEU A 94 14.56 3.51 4.78
CA LEU A 94 13.09 3.44 4.79
C LEU A 94 12.54 2.01 4.84
N GLY A 95 13.40 0.98 4.80
CA GLY A 95 12.97 -0.41 4.60
C GLY A 95 11.91 -0.90 5.59
N GLU A 96 12.05 -0.60 6.88
CA GLU A 96 11.10 -1.02 7.93
C GLU A 96 9.74 -0.32 7.78
N GLN A 97 9.75 0.98 7.51
CA GLN A 97 8.54 1.75 7.22
C GLN A 97 7.86 1.24 5.95
N MET A 98 8.64 0.94 4.91
CA MET A 98 8.12 0.35 3.67
C MET A 98 7.45 -0.99 3.91
N LEU A 99 8.02 -1.89 4.72
CA LEU A 99 7.35 -3.15 5.07
C LEU A 99 5.97 -2.88 5.67
N LEU A 100 5.91 -2.01 6.67
CA LEU A 100 4.65 -1.68 7.35
C LEU A 100 3.63 -1.11 6.35
N THR A 101 4.03 -0.13 5.56
CA THR A 101 3.17 0.52 4.57
C THR A 101 2.68 -0.47 3.50
N ILE A 102 3.54 -1.37 3.01
CA ILE A 102 3.17 -2.39 2.03
C ILE A 102 2.09 -3.32 2.59
N VAL A 103 2.24 -3.76 3.84
CA VAL A 103 1.26 -4.66 4.48
C VAL A 103 -0.07 -3.95 4.69
N LEU A 104 -0.04 -2.71 5.19
CA LEU A 104 -1.25 -1.92 5.42
C LEU A 104 -1.99 -1.61 4.12
N VAL A 105 -1.27 -1.15 3.09
CA VAL A 105 -1.83 -0.86 1.76
C VAL A 105 -2.34 -2.15 1.11
N GLY A 106 -1.61 -3.25 1.24
CA GLY A 106 -1.97 -4.56 0.73
C GLY A 106 -3.30 -5.09 1.27
N VAL A 107 -3.71 -4.69 2.46
CA VAL A 107 -5.05 -5.01 3.00
C VAL A 107 -6.06 -3.93 2.68
N PHE A 108 -5.68 -2.66 2.86
CA PHE A 108 -6.55 -1.51 2.72
C PHE A 108 -7.15 -1.43 1.31
N ILE A 109 -6.33 -1.54 0.27
CA ILE A 109 -6.78 -1.41 -1.11
C ILE A 109 -7.82 -2.48 -1.49
N PRO A 110 -7.56 -3.80 -1.41
CA PRO A 110 -8.56 -4.80 -1.77
C PRO A 110 -9.82 -4.69 -0.90
N LEU A 111 -9.69 -4.34 0.39
CA LEU A 111 -10.84 -4.13 1.26
C LEU A 111 -11.77 -3.02 0.75
N THR A 112 -11.21 -1.90 0.29
CA THR A 112 -12.01 -0.77 -0.23
C THR A 112 -12.73 -1.14 -1.53
N VAL A 113 -12.09 -1.93 -2.40
CA VAL A 113 -12.71 -2.46 -3.62
C VAL A 113 -13.86 -3.41 -3.26
N LEU A 114 -13.62 -4.35 -2.33
CA LEU A 114 -14.64 -5.28 -1.85
C LEU A 114 -15.85 -4.54 -1.25
N LEU A 115 -15.63 -3.57 -0.36
CA LEU A 115 -16.70 -2.77 0.23
C LEU A 115 -17.50 -2.02 -0.84
N SER A 116 -16.83 -1.48 -1.84
CA SER A 116 -17.48 -0.80 -2.97
C SER A 116 -18.37 -1.76 -3.76
N LYS A 117 -17.88 -2.98 -4.05
CA LYS A 117 -18.63 -4.05 -4.73
C LYS A 117 -19.79 -4.62 -3.89
N GLN A 118 -19.75 -4.49 -2.56
CA GLN A 118 -20.87 -4.82 -1.66
C GLN A 118 -21.98 -3.75 -1.66
N GLY A 119 -21.85 -2.68 -2.45
CA GLY A 119 -22.79 -1.56 -2.46
C GLY A 119 -22.51 -0.50 -1.39
N ARG A 120 -21.35 -0.55 -0.71
CA ARG A 120 -20.95 0.42 0.32
C ARG A 120 -19.99 1.50 -0.21
N ALA A 121 -20.03 1.77 -1.52
CA ALA A 121 -19.15 2.74 -2.17
C ALA A 121 -19.25 4.15 -1.57
N GLY A 122 -20.44 4.57 -1.12
CA GLY A 122 -20.60 5.88 -0.46
C GLY A 122 -19.84 5.98 0.87
N PHE A 123 -19.80 4.90 1.66
CA PHE A 123 -19.01 4.85 2.89
C PHE A 123 -17.50 4.92 2.57
N VAL A 124 -17.05 4.17 1.57
CA VAL A 124 -15.67 4.19 1.10
C VAL A 124 -15.28 5.59 0.61
N GLY A 125 -16.13 6.22 -0.21
CA GLY A 125 -15.93 7.56 -0.76
C GLY A 125 -15.93 8.69 0.28
N LEU A 126 -16.55 8.48 1.45
CA LEU A 126 -16.48 9.43 2.57
C LEU A 126 -15.25 9.21 3.43
N VAL A 127 -14.98 7.96 3.81
CA VAL A 127 -13.95 7.61 4.79
C VAL A 127 -12.55 7.79 4.20
N ILE A 128 -12.31 7.35 2.96
CA ILE A 128 -10.96 7.42 2.37
C ILE A 128 -10.45 8.86 2.29
N PRO A 129 -11.16 9.83 1.67
CA PRO A 129 -10.63 11.19 1.57
C PRO A 129 -10.45 11.86 2.93
N LEU A 130 -11.37 11.59 3.87
CA LEU A 130 -11.30 12.16 5.22
C LEU A 130 -10.01 11.75 5.95
N PHE A 131 -9.67 10.46 5.94
CA PHE A 131 -8.49 9.98 6.66
C PHE A 131 -7.21 10.11 5.83
N CYS A 132 -7.21 9.80 4.54
CA CYS A 132 -6.00 9.90 3.72
C CYS A 132 -5.57 11.34 3.48
N TRP A 133 -6.51 12.27 3.29
CA TRP A 133 -6.17 13.67 3.00
C TRP A 133 -6.41 14.57 4.20
N GLY A 134 -7.54 14.43 4.89
CA GLY A 134 -7.86 15.26 6.06
C GLY A 134 -6.95 15.00 7.26
N VAL A 135 -6.49 13.75 7.45
CA VAL A 135 -5.55 13.39 8.53
C VAL A 135 -4.15 13.13 7.99
N GLY A 136 -4.02 12.31 6.94
CA GLY A 136 -2.73 11.91 6.38
C GLY A 136 -1.87 13.09 5.96
N PHE A 137 -2.38 14.01 5.11
CA PHE A 137 -1.57 15.14 4.66
C PHE A 137 -1.10 16.07 5.79
N PRO A 138 -1.96 16.52 6.73
CA PRO A 138 -1.47 17.30 7.88
C PRO A 138 -0.43 16.55 8.72
N VAL A 139 -0.65 15.26 8.99
CA VAL A 139 0.28 14.45 9.78
C VAL A 139 1.63 14.33 9.07
N SER A 140 1.66 13.93 7.80
CA SER A 140 2.91 13.82 7.03
C SER A 140 3.59 15.19 6.86
N PHE A 141 2.84 16.29 6.73
CA PHE A 141 3.42 17.64 6.69
C PHE A 141 4.10 18.03 8.00
N LEU A 142 3.52 17.67 9.15
CA LEU A 142 4.10 17.94 10.46
C LEU A 142 5.28 17.02 10.76
N LEU A 143 5.18 15.73 10.43
CA LEU A 143 6.25 14.74 10.64
C LEU A 143 7.46 14.99 9.73
N SER A 144 7.24 15.36 8.48
CA SER A 144 8.33 15.67 7.54
C SER A 144 9.23 16.84 7.99
N ARG A 145 8.71 17.78 8.79
CA ARG A 145 9.52 18.85 9.39
C ARG A 145 10.51 18.34 10.43
N ARG A 146 10.21 17.21 11.09
CA ARG A 146 11.03 16.64 12.17
C ARG A 146 11.90 15.49 11.69
N ARG A 147 11.38 14.67 10.77
CA ARG A 147 11.99 13.41 10.34
C ARG A 147 12.45 13.41 8.88
N GLY A 148 12.22 14.48 8.13
CA GLY A 148 12.54 14.53 6.70
C GLY A 148 11.70 13.54 5.89
N LEU A 149 12.35 12.82 4.96
CA LEU A 149 11.72 11.84 4.08
C LEU A 149 10.93 10.73 4.82
N PRO A 150 11.45 10.09 5.90
CA PRO A 150 10.68 9.17 6.75
C PRO A 150 9.32 9.70 7.21
N GLY A 151 9.21 11.00 7.49
CA GLY A 151 7.96 11.61 7.93
C GLY A 151 6.95 11.89 6.81
N ILE A 152 7.34 11.68 5.55
CA ILE A 152 6.46 11.77 4.37
C ILE A 152 5.89 10.39 4.02
N VAL A 153 6.65 9.33 4.27
CA VAL A 153 6.29 7.95 3.93
C VAL A 153 5.59 7.18 5.06
N ASP A 154 5.54 7.77 6.27
CA ASP A 154 4.65 7.40 7.38
C ASP A 154 3.17 7.71 7.03
#